data_AF-A0A074TGV2-F1
#
_entry.id   AF-A0A074TGV2-F1
#
_cell.length_a   1.000
_cell.length_b   1.000
_cell.length_c   1.000
_cell.angle_alpha   90.00
_cell.angle_beta   90.00
_cell.angle_gamma   90.00
#
_symmetry.space_group_name_H-M   'P 1'
#
loop_
_entity.id
_entity.type
_entity.pdbx_description
1 polymer ?
#
loop_
_entity_poly.entity_id
_entity_poly.type
_entity_poly.pdbx_seq_one_letter_code
_entity_poly.pdbx_strand_id
1 'polypeptide(L)' 'MNLNQILNMILRMLLRRGMNWGISKGIGMASNRGRKDKAPQEMTAQERQQQQEMKLAAKRARKSARLTRRM' A
#
# COMPACT_ATOMS: atom_id res chain seq x y z
N MET A 1 19.16 29.61 -13.53
CA MET A 1 18.05 28.71 -13.12
C MET A 1 17.45 28.14 -14.40
N ASN A 2 17.56 26.82 -14.61
CA ASN A 2 17.20 26.22 -15.89
C ASN A 2 15.73 25.81 -15.90
N LEU A 3 15.02 26.14 -16.98
CA LEU A 3 13.63 25.71 -17.23
C LEU A 3 13.48 24.17 -17.10
N ASN A 4 14.54 23.44 -17.45
CA ASN A 4 14.64 21.98 -17.23
C ASN A 4 14.55 21.56 -15.77
N GLN A 5 15.06 22.34 -14.82
CA GLN A 5 14.95 22.02 -13.39
C GLN A 5 13.51 22.19 -12.90
N ILE A 6 12.80 23.21 -13.40
CA ILE A 6 11.39 23.44 -13.07
C ILE A 6 10.52 22.31 -13.64
N LEU A 7 10.70 21.95 -14.92
CA LEU A 7 9.99 20.83 -15.55
C LEU A 7 10.28 19.50 -14.84
N ASN A 8 11.54 19.20 -14.53
CA ASN A 8 11.90 17.99 -13.78
C ASN A 8 11.29 17.99 -12.38
N MET A 9 11.19 19.14 -11.73
CA MET A 9 10.58 19.27 -10.42
C MET A 9 9.06 19.04 -10.46
N ILE A 10 8.37 19.62 -11.45
CA ILE A 10 6.93 19.43 -11.66
C ILE A 10 6.63 17.97 -12.02
N LEU A 11 7.35 17.40 -12.98
CA LEU A 11 7.15 16.00 -13.38
C LEU A 11 7.41 15.05 -12.22
N ARG A 12 8.47 15.27 -11.44
CA ARG A 12 8.74 14.48 -10.22
C ARG A 12 7.66 14.65 -9.16
N MET A 13 7.10 15.85 -9.01
CA MET A 13 6.02 16.10 -8.05
C MET A 13 4.73 15.40 -8.48
N LEU A 14 4.37 15.47 -9.76
CA LEU A 14 3.21 14.79 -10.34
C LEU A 14 3.37 13.26 -10.31
N LEU A 15 4.54 12.75 -10.67
CA LEU A 15 4.85 11.32 -10.59
C LEU A 15 4.82 10.82 -9.14
N ARG A 16 5.43 11.52 -8.19
CA ARG A 16 5.37 11.14 -6.76
C ARG A 16 3.93 11.15 -6.25
N ARG A 17 3.18 12.22 -6.53
CA ARG A 17 1.81 12.37 -6.02
C ARG A 17 0.84 11.40 -6.72
N GLY A 18 1.01 11.23 -8.02
CA GLY A 18 0.26 10.31 -8.89
C GLY A 18 0.56 8.84 -8.63
N MET A 19 1.82 8.45 -8.39
CA MET A 19 2.14 7.08 -7.96
C MET A 19 1.70 6.85 -6.51
N ASN A 20 1.92 7.78 -5.59
CA ASN A 20 1.46 7.57 -4.20
C ASN A 20 -0.07 7.44 -4.14
N TRP A 21 -0.81 8.25 -4.89
CA TRP A 21 -2.26 8.13 -4.99
C TRP A 21 -2.70 6.94 -5.84
N GLY A 22 -2.06 6.69 -6.98
CA GLY A 22 -2.40 5.66 -7.95
C GLY A 22 -2.06 4.25 -7.47
N ILE A 23 -0.99 4.07 -6.71
CA ILE A 23 -0.63 2.79 -6.07
C ILE A 23 -1.48 2.59 -4.82
N SER A 24 -1.64 3.60 -3.95
CA SER A 24 -2.44 3.44 -2.73
C SER A 24 -3.93 3.26 -3.04
N LYS A 25 -4.49 4.01 -3.99
CA LYS A 25 -5.86 3.80 -4.48
C LYS A 25 -5.95 2.64 -5.46
N GLY A 26 -4.95 2.38 -6.30
CA GLY A 26 -5.00 1.29 -7.29
C GLY A 26 -4.86 -0.07 -6.63
N ILE A 27 -3.90 -0.25 -5.71
CA ILE A 27 -3.80 -1.46 -4.89
C ILE A 27 -4.94 -1.48 -3.87
N GLY A 28 -5.28 -0.35 -3.25
CA GLY A 28 -6.41 -0.28 -2.32
C GLY A 28 -7.74 -0.64 -2.99
N MET A 29 -7.96 -0.23 -4.24
CA MET A 29 -9.17 -0.50 -5.02
C MET A 29 -9.11 -1.84 -5.75
N ALA A 30 -7.95 -2.33 -6.18
CA ALA A 30 -7.79 -3.68 -6.74
C ALA A 30 -7.92 -4.74 -5.64
N SER A 31 -7.27 -4.50 -4.48
CA SER A 31 -7.40 -5.35 -3.30
C SER A 31 -8.79 -5.22 -2.67
N ASN A 32 -9.42 -4.03 -2.66
CA ASN A 32 -10.81 -3.91 -2.21
C ASN A 32 -11.83 -4.35 -3.27
N ARG A 33 -11.59 -4.29 -4.58
CA ARG A 33 -12.52 -4.89 -5.56
C ARG A 33 -12.46 -6.41 -5.47
N GLY A 34 -11.29 -7.00 -5.28
CA GLY A 34 -11.19 -8.44 -5.01
C GLY A 34 -11.71 -8.88 -3.62
N ARG A 35 -11.96 -7.95 -2.69
CA ARG A 35 -12.39 -8.26 -1.30
C ARG A 35 -13.75 -7.68 -0.90
N LYS A 36 -14.27 -6.66 -1.58
CA LYS A 36 -15.59 -6.07 -1.29
C LYS A 36 -16.73 -6.97 -1.72
N ASP A 37 -16.49 -7.82 -2.71
CA ASP A 37 -17.50 -8.78 -3.17
C ASP A 37 -17.58 -10.04 -2.29
N LYS A 38 -16.78 -10.12 -1.21
CA LYS A 38 -16.91 -11.16 -0.20
C LYS A 38 -17.05 -10.50 1.17
N ALA A 39 -18.27 -10.46 1.68
CA ALA A 39 -18.51 -10.18 3.09
C ALA A 39 -17.58 -11.09 3.93
N PRO A 40 -17.17 -10.71 5.17
CA PRO A 40 -16.33 -11.56 6.01
C PRO A 40 -16.89 -12.97 6.27
N GLN A 41 -18.17 -13.19 5.95
CA GLN A 41 -18.89 -14.44 5.99
C GLN A 41 -18.64 -15.36 4.77
N GLU A 42 -18.19 -14.83 3.63
CA GLU A 42 -17.96 -15.56 2.37
C GLU A 42 -16.46 -15.82 2.08
N MET A 43 -15.58 -15.57 3.04
CA MET A 43 -14.18 -15.94 2.91
C MET A 43 -14.01 -17.45 3.03
N THR A 44 -13.52 -18.09 1.94
CA THR A 44 -13.10 -19.49 1.97
C THR A 44 -12.00 -19.69 3.02
N ALA A 45 -11.90 -20.91 3.57
CA ALA A 45 -10.94 -21.21 4.64
C ALA A 45 -9.49 -20.86 4.27
N GLN A 46 -9.15 -21.04 2.99
CA GLN A 46 -7.84 -20.69 2.41
C GLN A 46 -7.58 -19.18 2.39
N GLU A 47 -8.58 -18.37 2.01
CA GLU A 47 -8.46 -16.91 2.04
C GLU A 47 -8.26 -16.42 3.48
N ARG A 48 -8.97 -17.00 4.46
CA ARG A 48 -8.81 -16.66 5.89
C ARG A 48 -7.40 -16.93 6.41
N GLN A 49 -6.80 -18.06 6.05
CA GLN A 49 -5.42 -18.40 6.42
C GLN A 49 -4.43 -17.40 5.83
N GLN A 50 -4.56 -17.07 4.54
CA GLN A 50 -3.72 -16.06 3.90
C GLN A 50 -3.85 -14.68 4.57
N GLN A 51 -5.06 -14.27 4.98
CA GLN A 51 -5.22 -13.00 5.71
C GLN A 51 -4.53 -13.01 7.06
N GLN A 52 -4.62 -14.13 7.79
CA GLN A 52 -4.00 -14.26 9.11
C GLN A 52 -2.47 -14.21 9.01
N GLU A 53 -1.90 -14.91 8.03
CA GLU A 53 -0.47 -14.91 7.75
C GLU A 53 0.02 -13.50 7.36
N MET A 54 -0.70 -12.83 6.44
CA MET A 54 -0.43 -11.44 6.06
C MET A 54 -0.50 -10.48 7.25
N LYS A 55 -1.51 -10.64 8.13
CA LYS A 55 -1.63 -9.85 9.36
C LYS A 55 -0.46 -10.09 10.31
N LEU A 56 0.02 -11.34 10.41
CA LEU A 56 1.13 -11.72 11.29
C LEU A 56 2.45 -11.15 10.77
N ALA A 57 2.70 -11.25 9.47
CA ALA A 57 3.83 -10.63 8.78
C ALA A 57 3.83 -9.11 8.96
N ALA A 58 2.68 -8.45 8.73
CA ALA A 58 2.54 -7.02 8.94
C ALA A 58 2.78 -6.60 10.40
N LYS A 59 2.32 -7.39 11.39
CA LYS A 59 2.60 -7.12 12.81
C LYS A 59 4.11 -7.21 13.11
N ARG A 60 4.81 -8.22 12.59
CA ARG A 60 6.27 -8.35 12.77
C ARG A 60 7.02 -7.18 12.14
N ALA A 61 6.67 -6.80 10.92
CA ALA A 61 7.25 -5.63 10.24
C ALA A 61 7.00 -4.31 10.98
N ARG A 62 5.80 -4.13 11.55
CA ARG A 62 5.50 -2.95 12.39
C ARG A 62 6.33 -2.93 13.67
N LYS A 63 6.57 -4.08 14.28
CA LYS A 63 7.42 -4.19 15.48
C LYS A 63 8.87 -3.84 15.14
N SER A 64 9.44 -4.39 14.07
CA SER A 64 10.80 -4.04 13.65
C SER A 64 10.92 -2.56 13.30
N ALA A 65 9.99 -2.01 12.52
CA ALA A 65 9.99 -0.59 12.17
C ALA A 65 9.88 0.32 13.41
N ARG A 66 9.14 -0.08 14.46
CA ARG A 66 9.07 0.66 15.72
C ARG A 66 10.38 0.64 16.49
N LEU A 67 11.10 -0.48 16.47
CA LEU A 67 12.43 -0.59 17.06
C LEU A 67 13.41 0.31 16.29
N THR A 68 13.41 0.24 14.96
CA THR A 68 14.23 1.11 14.10
C THR A 68 13.91 2.60 14.29
N ARG A 69 12.67 2.95 14.61
CA ARG A 69 12.27 4.35 14.92
C ARG A 69 12.67 4.82 16.31
N ARG A 70 12.99 3.91 17.23
CA ARG A 70 13.35 4.22 18.62
C ARG A 70 14.86 4.25 18.84
N MET A 71 15.62 3.68 17.91
CA MET A 71 17.05 3.96 17.73
C MET A 71 17.21 5.33 17.06
#